data_AF-A0A7C0TYC9-F1
#
_entry.id   AF-A0A7C0TYC9-F1
#
_cell.length_a   1.000
_cell.length_b   1.000
_cell.length_c   1.000
_cell.angle_alpha   90.00
_cell.angle_beta   90.00
_cell.angle_gamma   90.00
#
_symmetry.space_group_name_H-M   'P 1'
#
loop_
_entity.id
_entity.type
_entity.pdbx_description
1 polymer ?
#
loop_
_entity_poly.entity_id
_entity_poly.type
_entity_poly.pdbx_seq_one_letter_code
_entity_poly.pdbx_strand_id
1 'polypeptide(L)'
;MLNKRSSLLFIAITIVFLIKLMPAILTQEPFSIDAWPLISQVVKLLNNPSTPIFNDLVFDKYNNHWPGSILLSAMTSLVLGIEPIKLMSFLSPIVNGLGLLILAVLIKKFVKDSLIPYFAVLLTGLTPSLVVFTSGVTKETFTHPLLFTAIYVSFVSNSLLLLTLTLISLTIYHHLTSLIYL
;
A
#
# COMPACT_ATOMS: atom_id res chain seq x y z
N MET A 1 -18.40 4.04 23.15
CA MET A 1 -17.98 5.40 22.78
C MET A 1 -16.48 5.41 22.55
N LEU A 2 -15.98 5.87 21.40
CA LEU A 2 -14.55 6.08 21.19
C LEU A 2 -14.06 7.18 22.15
N ASN A 3 -12.94 6.94 22.83
CA ASN A 3 -12.25 7.98 23.60
C ASN A 3 -11.90 9.14 22.64
N LYS A 4 -12.07 10.40 23.07
CA LYS A 4 -11.79 11.63 22.30
C LYS A 4 -10.49 11.55 21.48
N ARG A 5 -9.44 10.95 22.05
CA ARG A 5 -8.12 10.75 21.40
C ARG A 5 -8.16 9.72 20.26
N SER A 6 -8.87 8.61 20.44
CA SER A 6 -9.09 7.63 19.38
C SER A 6 -9.95 8.21 18.26
N SER A 7 -10.92 9.06 18.60
CA SER A 7 -11.73 9.78 17.61
C SER A 7 -10.89 10.72 16.76
N LEU A 8 -9.92 11.44 17.35
CA LEU A 8 -9.00 12.31 16.60
C LEU A 8 -8.15 11.52 15.60
N LEU A 9 -7.57 10.39 16.01
CA LEU A 9 -6.79 9.54 15.12
C LEU A 9 -7.64 9.01 13.97
N PHE A 10 -8.86 8.55 14.27
CA PHE A 10 -9.81 8.10 13.25
C PHE A 10 -10.14 9.21 12.25
N ILE A 11 -10.41 10.42 12.72
CA ILE A 11 -10.68 11.59 11.88
C ILE A 11 -9.46 11.90 11.00
N ALA A 12 -8.25 11.92 11.54
CA ALA A 12 -7.03 12.19 10.76
C ALA A 12 -6.86 11.19 9.62
N ILE A 13 -6.97 9.90 9.92
CA ILE A 13 -6.85 8.85 8.90
C ILE A 13 -7.95 8.99 7.86
N THR A 14 -9.18 9.29 8.27
CA THR A 14 -10.31 9.50 7.36
C THR A 14 -10.04 10.68 6.42
N ILE A 15 -9.57 11.81 6.94
CA ILE A 15 -9.24 13.00 6.13
C ILE A 15 -8.13 12.66 5.11
N VAL A 16 -7.03 12.06 5.58
CA VAL A 16 -5.92 11.67 4.70
C VAL A 16 -6.41 10.71 3.62
N PHE A 17 -7.23 9.74 3.99
CA PHE A 17 -7.77 8.75 3.08
C PHE A 17 -8.68 9.37 2.01
N LEU A 18 -9.60 10.26 2.40
CA LEU A 18 -10.49 10.97 1.49
C LEU A 18 -9.72 11.83 0.49
N ILE A 19 -8.66 12.51 0.95
CA ILE A 19 -7.79 13.32 0.08
C ILE A 19 -7.11 12.44 -0.96
N LYS A 20 -6.57 11.28 -0.56
CA LYS A 20 -5.87 10.36 -1.48
C LYS A 20 -6.81 9.65 -2.45
N LEU A 21 -8.06 9.44 -2.06
CA LEU A 21 -9.09 8.92 -2.95
C LEU A 21 -9.69 9.96 -3.89
N MET A 22 -9.48 11.25 -3.62
CA MET A 22 -10.11 12.33 -4.39
C MET A 22 -9.86 12.20 -5.91
N PRO A 23 -8.64 11.88 -6.40
CA PRO A 23 -8.44 11.66 -7.83
C PRO A 23 -9.34 10.54 -8.38
N ALA A 24 -9.34 9.36 -7.74
CA ALA A 24 -10.14 8.22 -8.19
C ALA A 24 -11.66 8.50 -8.16
N ILE A 25 -12.14 9.23 -7.15
CA ILE A 25 -13.57 9.61 -7.06
C ILE A 25 -13.97 10.57 -8.18
N LEU A 26 -13.11 11.57 -8.47
CA LEU A 26 -13.41 12.62 -9.43
C LEU A 26 -13.25 12.16 -10.88
N THR A 27 -12.22 11.38 -11.19
CA THR A 27 -11.90 10.98 -12.56
C THR A 27 -12.44 9.61 -12.93
N GLN A 28 -12.73 8.74 -11.94
CA GLN A 28 -13.00 7.31 -12.14
C GLN A 28 -11.86 6.55 -12.84
N GLU A 29 -10.66 7.13 -12.83
CA GLU A 29 -9.47 6.63 -13.50
C GLU A 29 -8.29 6.54 -12.51
N PRO A 30 -7.33 5.64 -12.75
CA PRO A 30 -6.16 5.51 -11.90
C PRO A 30 -5.31 6.79 -11.97
N PHE A 31 -4.90 7.26 -10.80
CA PHE A 31 -3.96 8.37 -10.70
C PHE A 31 -2.53 7.86 -10.90
N SER A 32 -1.70 8.65 -11.60
CA SER A 32 -0.34 8.32 -12.06
C SER A 32 -0.25 7.53 -13.38
N ILE A 33 0.75 7.89 -14.20
CA ILE A 33 1.10 7.18 -15.43
C ILE A 33 1.69 5.79 -15.11
N ASP A 34 2.34 5.65 -13.96
CA ASP A 34 2.95 4.39 -13.51
C ASP A 34 1.90 3.32 -13.14
N ALA A 35 0.63 3.69 -13.05
CA ALA A 35 -0.48 2.78 -12.82
C ALA A 35 -0.74 1.84 -14.00
N TRP A 36 -0.61 2.36 -15.22
CA TRP A 36 -1.04 1.65 -16.43
C TRP A 36 -0.31 0.35 -16.69
N PRO A 37 1.03 0.27 -16.55
CA PRO A 37 1.74 -1.00 -16.63
C PRO A 37 1.19 -2.02 -15.63
N LEU A 38 1.03 -1.64 -14.36
CA LEU A 38 0.55 -2.56 -13.31
C LEU A 38 -0.86 -3.10 -13.61
N ILE A 39 -1.77 -2.21 -13.99
CA ILE A 39 -3.14 -2.59 -14.36
C ILE A 39 -3.14 -3.53 -15.58
N SER A 40 -2.34 -3.21 -16.59
CA SER A 40 -2.18 -4.05 -17.79
C SER A 40 -1.71 -5.46 -17.44
N GLN A 41 -0.77 -5.60 -16.50
CA GLN A 41 -0.32 -6.91 -16.04
C GLN A 41 -1.41 -7.69 -15.32
N VAL A 42 -2.22 -7.03 -14.49
CA VAL A 42 -3.36 -7.67 -13.82
C VAL A 42 -4.34 -8.19 -14.87
N VAL A 43 -4.70 -7.37 -15.87
CA VAL A 43 -5.61 -7.78 -16.96
C VAL A 43 -5.02 -8.97 -17.73
N LYS A 44 -3.73 -8.94 -18.09
CA LYS A 44 -3.08 -10.05 -18.78
C LYS A 44 -3.08 -11.34 -17.95
N LEU A 45 -2.82 -11.24 -16.65
CA LEU A 45 -2.81 -12.38 -15.75
C LEU A 45 -4.22 -13.00 -15.64
N LEU A 46 -5.25 -12.17 -15.48
CA LEU A 46 -6.64 -12.64 -15.40
C LEU A 46 -7.12 -13.28 -16.71
N ASN A 47 -6.67 -12.77 -17.87
CA ASN A 47 -6.99 -13.35 -19.17
C ASN A 47 -6.18 -14.61 -19.50
N ASN A 48 -5.05 -14.84 -18.82
CA ASN A 48 -4.15 -15.98 -19.05
C ASN A 48 -3.75 -16.64 -17.72
N PRO A 49 -4.70 -17.23 -16.97
CA PRO A 49 -4.46 -17.68 -15.59
C PRO A 49 -3.46 -18.83 -15.49
N SER A 50 -3.26 -19.59 -16.57
CA SER A 50 -2.28 -20.68 -16.62
C SER A 50 -0.85 -20.21 -16.91
N THR A 51 -0.67 -18.94 -17.28
CA THR A 51 0.66 -18.40 -17.59
C THR A 51 1.41 -18.08 -16.29
N PRO A 52 2.64 -18.60 -16.10
CA PRO A 52 3.45 -18.26 -14.94
C PRO A 52 3.73 -16.75 -14.88
N ILE A 53 3.59 -16.15 -13.69
CA ILE A 53 3.76 -14.70 -13.51
C ILE A 53 5.13 -14.19 -14.00
N PHE A 54 6.18 -15.00 -13.92
CA PHE A 54 7.52 -14.63 -14.38
C PHE A 54 7.75 -14.81 -15.90
N ASN A 55 6.69 -15.02 -16.70
CA ASN A 55 6.83 -15.19 -18.15
C ASN A 55 7.01 -13.84 -18.88
N ASP A 56 8.26 -13.52 -19.19
CA ASP A 56 8.68 -12.29 -19.88
C ASP A 56 8.20 -12.15 -21.33
N LEU A 57 7.65 -13.20 -21.95
CA LEU A 57 7.05 -13.13 -23.29
C LEU A 57 5.61 -12.57 -23.24
N VAL A 58 4.90 -12.81 -22.14
CA VAL A 58 3.51 -12.37 -21.95
C VAL A 58 3.46 -11.05 -21.20
N PHE A 59 4.31 -10.92 -20.18
CA PHE A 59 4.38 -9.76 -19.30
C PHE A 59 5.45 -8.75 -19.80
N ASP A 60 5.75 -7.71 -19.01
CA ASP A 60 6.50 -6.51 -19.43
C ASP A 60 7.97 -6.56 -19.03
N LYS A 61 8.43 -7.74 -18.58
CA LYS A 61 9.80 -8.07 -18.17
C LYS A 61 10.31 -7.34 -16.93
N TYR A 62 9.56 -6.37 -16.41
CA TYR A 62 9.98 -5.54 -15.30
C TYR A 62 9.06 -5.67 -14.10
N ASN A 63 7.76 -5.40 -14.27
CA ASN A 63 6.81 -5.42 -13.15
C ASN A 63 6.46 -6.84 -12.73
N ASN A 64 6.55 -7.80 -13.65
CA ASN A 64 6.29 -9.21 -13.37
C ASN A 64 7.37 -9.89 -12.51
N HIS A 65 8.56 -9.29 -12.39
CA HIS A 65 9.60 -9.75 -11.46
C HIS A 65 9.36 -9.25 -10.02
N TRP A 66 8.44 -8.30 -9.85
CA TRP A 66 8.01 -7.76 -8.56
C TRP A 66 6.47 -7.87 -8.44
N PRO A 67 5.94 -9.10 -8.44
CA PRO A 67 4.53 -9.33 -8.77
C PRO A 67 3.56 -9.04 -7.62
N GLY A 68 4.03 -8.60 -6.44
CA GLY A 68 3.20 -8.48 -5.24
C GLY A 68 1.92 -7.68 -5.44
N SER A 69 2.03 -6.48 -6.02
CA SER A 69 0.86 -5.62 -6.30
C SER A 69 -0.05 -6.20 -7.38
N ILE A 70 0.52 -6.89 -8.38
CA ILE A 70 -0.22 -7.54 -9.46
C ILE A 70 -1.04 -8.70 -8.92
N LEU A 71 -0.43 -9.59 -8.13
CA LEU A 71 -1.08 -10.77 -7.56
C LEU A 71 -2.18 -10.36 -6.57
N LEU A 72 -1.91 -9.42 -5.66
CA LEU A 72 -2.91 -8.93 -4.72
C LEU A 72 -4.10 -8.32 -5.45
N SER A 73 -3.84 -7.49 -6.47
CA SER A 73 -4.91 -6.83 -7.24
C SER A 73 -5.73 -7.83 -8.07
N ALA A 74 -5.07 -8.82 -8.69
CA ALA A 74 -5.74 -9.88 -9.44
C ALA A 74 -6.65 -10.73 -8.53
N MET A 75 -6.13 -11.16 -7.38
CA MET A 75 -6.92 -11.91 -6.39
C MET A 75 -8.12 -11.09 -5.89
N THR A 76 -7.90 -9.81 -5.58
CA THR A 76 -8.96 -8.92 -5.09
C THR A 76 -10.02 -8.67 -6.18
N SER A 77 -9.60 -8.54 -7.44
CA SER A 77 -10.49 -8.40 -8.60
C SER A 77 -11.37 -9.64 -8.78
N LEU A 78 -10.79 -10.84 -8.67
CA LEU A 78 -11.52 -12.11 -8.74
C LEU A 78 -12.52 -12.27 -7.59
N VAL A 79 -12.12 -11.94 -6.36
CA VAL A 79 -12.98 -12.09 -5.17
C VAL A 79 -14.14 -11.12 -5.20
N LEU A 80 -13.92 -9.87 -5.61
CA LEU A 80 -14.95 -8.83 -5.59
C LEU A 80 -15.75 -8.73 -6.90
N GLY A 81 -15.29 -9.38 -7.98
CA GLY A 81 -15.89 -9.26 -9.31
C GLY A 81 -15.76 -7.85 -9.91
N ILE A 82 -14.74 -7.09 -9.51
CA ILE A 82 -14.53 -5.70 -9.96
C ILE A 82 -13.39 -5.66 -10.98
N GLU A 83 -13.60 -4.94 -12.08
CA GLU A 83 -12.59 -4.74 -13.13
C GLU A 83 -11.29 -4.14 -12.57
N PRO A 84 -10.11 -4.62 -13.01
CA PRO A 84 -8.81 -4.18 -12.47
C PRO A 84 -8.60 -2.66 -12.47
N ILE A 85 -8.99 -1.97 -13.55
CA ILE A 85 -8.82 -0.51 -13.68
C ILE A 85 -9.55 0.26 -12.57
N LYS A 86 -10.83 -0.08 -12.35
CA LYS A 86 -11.65 0.53 -11.29
C LYS A 86 -11.11 0.12 -9.93
N LEU A 87 -10.89 -1.17 -9.72
CA LEU A 87 -10.42 -1.69 -8.44
C LEU A 87 -9.13 -1.01 -7.99
N MET A 88 -8.11 -1.00 -8.84
CA MET A 88 -6.77 -0.53 -8.46
C MET A 88 -6.75 0.96 -8.14
N SER A 89 -7.61 1.75 -8.81
CA SER A 89 -7.80 3.19 -8.53
C SER A 89 -8.18 3.47 -7.08
N PHE A 90 -8.92 2.55 -6.43
CA PHE A 90 -9.27 2.66 -5.00
C PHE A 90 -8.35 1.83 -4.11
N LEU A 91 -7.95 0.64 -4.56
CA LEU A 91 -7.21 -0.32 -3.75
C LEU A 91 -5.85 0.22 -3.32
N SER A 92 -5.10 0.89 -4.20
CA SER A 92 -3.77 1.41 -3.87
C SER A 92 -3.82 2.46 -2.74
N PRO A 93 -4.66 3.52 -2.81
CA PRO A 93 -4.85 4.44 -1.68
C PRO A 93 -5.36 3.77 -0.40
N ILE A 94 -6.23 2.75 -0.50
CA ILE A 94 -6.71 1.97 0.66
C ILE A 94 -5.56 1.25 1.35
N VAL A 95 -4.76 0.50 0.59
CA VAL A 95 -3.59 -0.21 1.11
C VAL A 95 -2.62 0.78 1.74
N ASN A 96 -2.41 1.94 1.13
CA ASN A 96 -1.57 2.98 1.73
C ASN A 96 -2.09 3.48 3.08
N GLY A 97 -3.41 3.67 3.19
CA GLY A 97 -4.07 4.05 4.44
C GLY A 97 -3.85 3.04 5.56
N LEU A 98 -3.79 1.74 5.26
CA LEU A 98 -3.40 0.71 6.22
C LEU A 98 -1.97 0.92 6.74
N GLY A 99 -1.06 1.39 5.88
CA GLY A 99 0.30 1.75 6.29
C GLY A 99 0.30 2.86 7.34
N LEU A 100 -0.50 3.90 7.15
CA LEU A 100 -0.62 4.99 8.13
C LEU A 100 -1.21 4.52 9.47
N LEU A 101 -2.15 3.57 9.44
CA LEU A 101 -2.66 2.92 10.66
C LEU A 101 -1.55 2.18 11.41
N ILE A 102 -0.74 1.40 10.71
CA ILE A 102 0.38 0.65 11.30
C ILE A 102 1.41 1.63 11.88
N LEU A 103 1.73 2.72 11.16
CA LEU A 103 2.60 3.79 11.66
C LEU A 103 2.07 4.40 12.96
N ALA A 104 0.77 4.68 13.05
CA ALA A 104 0.17 5.21 14.27
C ALA A 104 0.31 4.24 15.46
N VAL A 105 0.09 2.94 15.21
CA VAL A 105 0.25 1.88 16.22
C VAL A 105 1.71 1.78 16.65
N LEU A 106 2.65 1.80 15.71
CA LEU A 106 4.08 1.79 15.95
C LEU A 106 4.50 2.93 16.87
N ILE A 107 4.17 4.18 16.54
CA ILE A 107 4.56 5.35 17.33
C ILE A 107 3.99 5.28 18.75
N LYS A 108 2.75 4.80 18.88
CA LYS A 108 2.10 4.64 20.19
C LYS A 108 2.81 3.62 21.09
N LYS A 109 3.66 2.73 20.55
CA LYS A 109 4.48 1.81 21.37
C LYS A 109 5.67 2.52 22.03
N PHE A 110 6.18 3.59 21.43
CA PHE A 110 7.36 4.30 21.92
C PHE A 110 7.03 5.60 22.66
N VAL A 111 5.82 6.14 22.45
CA VAL A 111 5.44 7.47 22.93
C VAL A 111 4.18 7.40 23.79
N LYS A 112 4.25 7.99 24.99
CA LYS A 112 3.11 8.06 25.93
C LYS A 112 2.05 9.09 25.51
N ASP A 113 2.47 10.15 24.83
CA ASP A 113 1.54 11.18 24.36
C ASP A 113 0.70 10.67 23.17
N SER A 114 -0.61 10.68 23.37
CA SER A 114 -1.58 10.27 22.36
C SER A 114 -1.73 11.22 21.16
N LEU A 115 -1.24 12.45 21.25
CA LEU A 115 -1.28 13.42 20.16
C LEU A 115 -0.17 13.18 19.13
N ILE A 116 0.96 12.62 19.55
CA ILE A 116 2.12 12.42 18.66
C ILE A 116 1.79 11.47 17.49
N PRO A 117 1.14 10.30 17.68
CA PRO A 117 0.70 9.46 16.56
C PRO A 117 -0.25 10.17 15.59
N TYR A 118 -1.14 11.04 16.11
CA TYR A 118 -2.07 11.81 15.29
C TYR A 118 -1.32 12.81 14.38
N PHE A 119 -0.40 13.59 14.95
CA PHE A 119 0.40 14.54 14.19
C PHE A 119 1.31 13.84 13.18
N ALA A 120 1.90 12.69 13.55
CA ALA A 120 2.72 11.92 12.63
C ALA A 120 1.91 11.41 11.42
N VAL A 121 0.70 10.87 11.65
CA VAL A 121 -0.19 10.44 10.55
C VAL A 121 -0.57 11.61 9.65
N LEU A 122 -0.92 12.77 10.21
CA LEU A 122 -1.24 13.94 9.41
C LEU A 122 -0.03 14.44 8.62
N LEU A 123 1.15 14.52 9.24
CA LEU A 123 2.36 14.98 8.58
C LEU A 123 2.73 14.05 7.43
N THR A 124 2.84 12.74 7.68
CA THR A 124 3.15 11.75 6.64
C THR A 124 2.05 11.64 5.60
N GLY A 125 0.79 11.76 6.01
CA GLY A 125 -0.38 11.60 5.17
C GLY A 125 -0.71 12.79 4.28
N LEU A 126 -0.37 14.02 4.70
CA LEU A 126 -0.70 15.27 4.03
C LEU A 126 0.50 16.01 3.43
N THR A 127 1.72 15.49 3.58
CA THR A 127 2.88 16.04 2.88
C THR A 127 2.60 16.01 1.37
N PRO A 128 2.62 17.15 0.64
CA PRO A 128 2.10 17.23 -0.72
C PRO A 128 2.72 16.23 -1.70
N SER A 129 4.04 16.03 -1.65
CA SER A 129 4.72 15.06 -2.50
C SER A 129 4.26 13.62 -2.22
N LEU A 130 4.10 13.27 -0.94
CA LEU A 130 3.57 11.96 -0.54
C LEU A 130 2.10 11.80 -0.89
N VAL A 131 1.28 12.85 -0.76
CA VAL A 131 -0.13 12.81 -1.17
C VAL A 131 -0.23 12.49 -2.64
N VAL A 132 0.44 13.25 -3.52
CA VAL A 132 0.41 13.03 -4.96
C VAL A 132 0.89 11.61 -5.28
N PHE A 133 2.04 11.21 -4.74
CA PHE A 133 2.61 9.89 -5.03
C PHE A 133 1.71 8.73 -4.55
N THR A 134 1.20 8.79 -3.33
CA THR A 134 0.41 7.71 -2.71
C THR A 134 -1.08 7.74 -3.02
N SER A 135 -1.53 8.75 -3.76
CA SER A 135 -2.86 8.71 -4.41
C SER A 135 -2.83 7.85 -5.68
N GLY A 136 -1.64 7.57 -6.22
CA GLY A 136 -1.47 6.77 -7.42
C GLY A 136 -1.37 5.27 -7.18
N VAL A 137 -1.48 4.50 -8.26
CA VAL A 137 -1.26 3.06 -8.25
C VAL A 137 0.21 2.79 -8.58
N THR A 138 1.03 2.62 -7.54
CA THR A 138 2.47 2.35 -7.68
C THR A 138 2.88 1.21 -6.76
N LYS A 139 3.96 0.50 -7.09
CA LYS A 139 4.43 -0.64 -6.26
C LYS A 139 4.80 -0.18 -4.85
N GLU A 140 5.38 1.01 -4.75
CA GLU A 140 5.78 1.68 -3.52
C GLU A 140 4.59 2.02 -2.63
N THR A 141 3.44 2.37 -3.22
CA THR A 141 2.24 2.65 -2.45
C THR A 141 1.75 1.41 -1.70
N PHE A 142 1.90 0.22 -2.31
CA PHE A 142 1.61 -1.07 -1.69
C PHE A 142 2.68 -1.54 -0.69
N THR A 143 3.92 -1.03 -0.74
CA THR A 143 4.98 -1.45 0.19
C THR A 143 4.92 -0.75 1.54
N HIS A 144 4.29 0.42 1.67
CA HIS A 144 4.23 1.17 2.93
C HIS A 144 3.73 0.33 4.13
N PRO A 145 2.62 -0.43 4.05
CA PRO A 145 2.19 -1.29 5.16
C PRO A 145 3.23 -2.32 5.55
N LEU A 146 3.91 -2.93 4.56
CA LEU A 146 4.95 -3.93 4.78
C LEU A 146 6.18 -3.30 5.43
N LEU A 147 6.60 -2.12 4.97
CA LEU A 147 7.72 -1.38 5.55
C LEU A 147 7.45 -1.02 7.02
N PHE A 148 6.30 -0.42 7.33
CA PHE A 148 5.96 -0.08 8.71
C PHE A 148 5.76 -1.31 9.59
N THR A 149 5.28 -2.42 9.02
CA THR A 149 5.20 -3.71 9.72
C THR A 149 6.59 -4.25 10.02
N ALA A 150 7.53 -4.20 9.08
CA ALA A 150 8.90 -4.65 9.29
C ALA A 150 9.55 -3.87 10.44
N ILE A 151 9.41 -2.54 10.44
CA ILE A 151 9.89 -1.68 11.54
C ILE A 151 9.21 -2.06 12.87
N TYR A 152 7.88 -2.24 12.87
CA TYR A 152 7.15 -2.67 14.07
C TYR A 152 7.65 -4.02 14.60
N VAL A 153 7.83 -5.00 13.74
CA VAL A 153 8.28 -6.32 14.16
C VAL A 153 9.70 -6.23 14.71
N SER A 154 10.60 -5.46 14.10
CA SER A 154 11.98 -5.30 14.56
C SER A 154 12.11 -4.66 15.93
N PHE A 155 11.34 -3.61 16.21
CA PHE A 155 11.50 -2.85 17.46
C PHE A 155 10.49 -3.22 18.55
N VAL A 156 9.36 -3.85 18.21
CA VAL A 156 8.28 -4.14 19.17
C VAL A 156 8.08 -5.62 19.38
N SER A 157 7.89 -6.40 18.30
CA SER A 157 7.63 -7.84 18.43
C SER A 157 8.90 -8.66 18.66
N ASN A 158 10.02 -8.18 18.12
CA ASN A 158 11.30 -8.86 18.05
C ASN A 158 11.22 -10.33 17.56
N SER A 159 10.29 -10.62 16.64
CA SER A 159 10.07 -11.96 16.09
C SER A 159 10.81 -12.11 14.78
N LEU A 160 11.89 -12.89 14.79
CA LEU A 160 12.71 -13.14 13.60
C LEU A 160 11.88 -13.74 12.46
N LEU A 161 11.01 -14.72 12.77
CA LEU A 161 10.15 -15.36 11.76
C LEU A 161 9.23 -14.33 11.08
N LEU A 162 8.54 -13.50 11.86
CA LEU A 162 7.64 -12.48 11.30
C LEU A 162 8.41 -11.44 10.51
N LEU A 163 9.61 -11.08 10.97
CA LEU A 163 10.47 -10.13 10.27
C LEU A 163 10.89 -10.71 8.91
N THR A 164 11.40 -11.93 8.88
CA THR A 164 11.80 -12.62 7.65
C THR A 164 10.64 -12.72 6.66
N LEU A 165 9.45 -13.13 7.11
CA LEU A 165 8.27 -13.20 6.24
C LEU A 165 7.87 -11.82 5.69
N THR A 166 7.96 -10.78 6.52
CA THR A 166 7.64 -9.41 6.10
C THR A 166 8.66 -8.88 5.08
N LEU A 167 9.95 -9.17 5.26
CA LEU A 167 11.00 -8.75 4.34
C LEU A 167 10.95 -9.50 3.01
N ILE A 168 10.64 -10.80 3.02
CA ILE A 168 10.37 -11.56 1.78
C ILE A 168 9.13 -10.97 1.08
N SER A 169 8.09 -10.62 1.83
CA SER A 169 6.92 -9.96 1.23
C SER A 169 7.29 -8.61 0.62
N LEU A 170 8.11 -7.81 1.31
CA LEU A 170 8.56 -6.50 0.83
C LEU A 170 9.35 -6.62 -0.48
N THR A 171 10.23 -7.62 -0.60
CA THR A 171 11.00 -7.87 -1.83
C THR A 171 10.10 -8.25 -2.98
N ILE A 172 9.08 -9.08 -2.76
CA ILE A 172 8.10 -9.45 -3.80
C ILE A 172 7.36 -8.23 -4.37
N TYR A 173 7.15 -7.17 -3.57
CA TYR A 173 6.47 -5.95 -4.02
C TYR A 173 7.41 -4.93 -4.66
N HIS A 174 8.56 -4.63 -4.05
CA HIS A 174 9.50 -3.65 -4.60
C HIS A 174 10.93 -3.81 -4.08
N HIS A 175 11.88 -3.93 -5.00
CA HIS A 175 13.31 -4.00 -4.68
C HIS A 175 13.82 -2.76 -3.96
N LEU A 176 13.42 -1.55 -4.39
CA LEU A 176 13.94 -0.32 -3.80
C LEU A 176 13.48 -0.14 -2.36
N THR A 177 12.22 -0.44 -2.06
CA THR A 177 11.73 -0.31 -0.67
C THR A 177 12.38 -1.36 0.24
N SER A 178 12.71 -2.52 -0.30
CA SER A 178 13.47 -3.55 0.41
C SER A 178 14.89 -3.10 0.72
N LEU A 179 15.55 -2.43 -0.23
CA LEU A 179 16.88 -1.85 -0.03
C LEU A 179 16.86 -0.73 1.03
N ILE A 180 15.86 0.15 1.02
CA ILE A 180 15.75 1.25 2.01
C ILE A 180 15.62 0.72 3.44
N TYR A 181 15.06 -0.47 3.63
CA TYR A 181 14.92 -1.07 4.94
C TYR A 181 16.25 -1.63 5.50
N LEU A 182 17.11 -2.17 4.65
CA LEU A 182 18.40 -2.78 5.02
C LEU A 182 19.45 -1.73 5.38
#